data_AF-A0A401U3U4-F1
#
_entry.id   AF-A0A401U3U4-F1
#
_cell.length_a   1.000
_cell.length_b   1.000
_cell.length_c   1.000
_cell.angle_alpha   90.00
_cell.angle_beta   90.00
_cell.angle_gamma   90.00
#
_symmetry.space_group_name_H-M   'P 1'
#
loop_
_entity.id
_entity.type
_entity.pdbx_description
1 polymer ?
#
loop_
_entity_poly.entity_id
_entity_poly.type
_entity_poly.pdbx_seq_one_letter_code
_entity_poly.pdbx_strand_id
1 'polypeptide(L)'
;MPSVAARLPRPRRRGSISTRWCAVRDDAMTTIAEMPAGFADKVLSAQSTFRSVMDAMARPGSVQRVAASVGTPAGLMRGAAAIALTLFDHDTPIWLDAAMSATPDVARWLKFHASAPVVEDSSIASFALIGDAANLPALECFAFGSGEYPDR
;
A
#
# COMPACT_ATOMS: atom_id res chain seq x y z
N MET A 1 -49.29 -36.52 -66.96
CA MET A 1 -49.50 -37.63 -66.01
C MET A 1 -48.66 -37.36 -64.76
N PRO A 2 -49.24 -37.51 -63.57
CA PRO A 2 -48.86 -36.77 -62.36
C PRO A 2 -48.01 -37.61 -61.40
N SER A 3 -47.84 -37.12 -60.16
CA SER A 3 -47.56 -37.91 -58.94
C SER A 3 -46.07 -38.21 -58.71
N VAL A 4 -45.46 -37.99 -57.54
CA VAL A 4 -45.96 -37.96 -56.16
C VAL A 4 -45.10 -36.98 -55.34
N ALA A 5 -45.74 -36.07 -54.61
CA ALA A 5 -45.09 -35.23 -53.60
C ALA A 5 -44.78 -36.06 -52.34
N ALA A 6 -43.51 -36.26 -52.02
CA ALA A 6 -43.08 -36.92 -50.80
C ALA A 6 -43.19 -35.94 -49.61
N ARG A 7 -44.14 -36.22 -48.72
CA ARG A 7 -44.36 -35.53 -47.45
C ARG A 7 -43.18 -35.76 -46.51
N LEU A 8 -42.36 -34.73 -46.30
CA LEU A 8 -41.30 -34.75 -45.29
C LEU A 8 -41.92 -34.65 -43.87
N PRO A 9 -41.44 -35.44 -42.90
CA PRO A 9 -41.95 -35.39 -41.53
C PRO A 9 -41.52 -34.09 -40.82
N ARG A 10 -42.46 -33.48 -40.09
CA ARG A 10 -42.25 -32.28 -39.29
C ARG A 10 -41.21 -32.54 -38.18
N PRO A 11 -40.28 -31.61 -37.90
CA PRO A 11 -39.31 -31.77 -36.83
C PRO A 11 -40.01 -31.80 -35.46
N ARG A 12 -39.69 -32.82 -34.65
CA ARG A 12 -40.06 -32.89 -33.23
C ARG A 12 -39.45 -31.68 -32.49
N ARG A 13 -40.31 -30.88 -31.84
CA ARG A 13 -39.89 -29.85 -30.87
C ARG A 13 -39.07 -30.52 -29.76
N ARG A 14 -37.75 -30.35 -29.76
CA ARG A 14 -36.93 -30.61 -28.58
C ARG A 14 -37.10 -29.40 -27.65
N GLY A 15 -37.55 -29.70 -26.43
CA GLY A 15 -37.76 -28.72 -25.38
C GLY A 15 -36.48 -27.93 -25.08
N SER A 16 -36.67 -26.64 -24.86
CA SER A 16 -35.67 -25.73 -24.33
C SER A 16 -35.27 -26.19 -22.93
N ILE A 17 -34.01 -26.59 -22.74
CA ILE A 17 -33.39 -26.60 -21.42
C ILE A 17 -32.79 -25.21 -21.26
N SER A 18 -33.50 -24.37 -20.51
CA SER A 18 -33.05 -23.05 -20.08
C SER A 18 -31.76 -23.20 -19.26
N THR A 19 -30.60 -22.98 -19.88
CA THR A 19 -29.33 -22.70 -19.19
C THR A 19 -29.39 -21.30 -18.57
N ARG A 20 -30.26 -21.13 -17.59
CA ARG A 20 -30.23 -20.05 -16.61
C ARG A 20 -29.34 -20.49 -15.46
N TRP A 21 -28.04 -20.60 -15.73
CA TRP A 21 -27.00 -20.84 -14.73
C TRP A 21 -25.81 -19.96 -15.12
N CYS A 22 -25.36 -19.12 -14.18
CA CYS A 22 -24.47 -17.96 -14.33
C CYS A 22 -25.10 -16.68 -14.88
N ALA A 23 -26.17 -16.20 -14.25
CA ALA A 23 -26.22 -14.76 -13.95
C ALA A 23 -25.23 -14.53 -12.80
N VAL A 24 -23.95 -14.34 -13.13
CA VAL A 24 -23.02 -13.65 -12.23
C VAL A 24 -23.62 -12.28 -12.02
N ARG A 25 -24.05 -12.00 -10.78
CA ARG A 25 -24.31 -10.63 -10.36
C ARG A 25 -23.03 -9.85 -10.61
N ASP A 26 -23.15 -8.65 -11.16
CA ASP A 26 -22.11 -7.62 -11.12
C ASP A 26 -21.87 -7.22 -9.65
N ASP A 27 -21.38 -8.15 -8.83
CA ASP A 27 -20.63 -7.82 -7.63
C ASP A 27 -19.35 -7.18 -8.16
N ALA A 28 -19.17 -5.89 -7.86
CA ALA A 28 -18.03 -5.09 -8.27
C ALA A 28 -16.77 -5.96 -8.32
N MET A 29 -16.16 -6.08 -9.51
CA MET A 29 -14.85 -6.68 -9.63
C MET A 29 -13.92 -5.90 -8.70
N THR A 30 -13.68 -6.46 -7.52
CA THR A 30 -12.65 -5.97 -6.60
C THR A 30 -11.35 -6.24 -7.31
N THR A 31 -10.91 -5.31 -8.16
CA THR A 31 -9.58 -5.31 -8.74
C THR A 31 -8.62 -5.48 -7.57
N ILE A 32 -7.83 -6.56 -7.57
CA ILE A 32 -6.71 -6.68 -6.65
C ILE A 32 -5.82 -5.49 -6.96
N ALA A 33 -5.83 -4.48 -6.08
CA ALA A 33 -4.95 -3.34 -6.22
C ALA A 33 -3.52 -3.88 -6.23
N GLU A 34 -2.82 -3.70 -7.35
CA GLU A 34 -1.45 -4.17 -7.50
C GLU A 34 -0.57 -3.40 -6.51
N MET A 35 0.04 -4.13 -5.57
CA MET A 35 0.89 -3.55 -4.54
C MET A 35 2.14 -2.94 -5.18
N PRO A 36 2.41 -1.63 -5.02
CA PRO A 36 3.63 -1.03 -5.55
C PRO A 36 4.89 -1.75 -5.04
N ALA A 37 5.83 -2.03 -5.93
CA ALA A 37 7.08 -2.70 -5.58
C ALA A 37 7.95 -1.86 -4.64
N GLY A 38 8.78 -2.52 -3.84
CA GLY A 38 9.79 -1.87 -2.99
C GLY A 38 11.04 -1.49 -3.79
N PHE A 39 12.21 -1.52 -3.14
CA PHE A 39 13.49 -1.34 -3.84
C PHE A 39 13.76 -2.44 -4.86
N ALA A 40 14.30 -2.07 -6.02
CA ALA A 40 14.78 -3.02 -7.03
C ALA A 40 16.03 -3.78 -6.53
N ASP A 41 17.01 -3.04 -5.98
CA ASP A 41 18.14 -3.61 -5.23
C ASP A 41 17.99 -3.24 -3.76
N LYS A 42 17.47 -4.18 -2.96
CA LYS A 42 17.16 -3.94 -1.54
C LYS A 42 18.37 -3.47 -0.74
N VAL A 43 19.53 -4.10 -0.95
CA VAL A 43 20.72 -3.86 -0.11
C VAL A 43 21.35 -2.52 -0.46
N LEU A 44 21.66 -2.28 -1.73
CA LEU A 44 22.33 -1.05 -2.15
C LEU A 44 21.42 0.18 -1.97
N SER A 45 20.12 0.02 -2.21
CA SER A 45 19.16 1.12 -2.04
C SER A 45 18.96 1.48 -0.58
N ALA A 46 18.83 0.50 0.32
CA ALA A 46 18.72 0.77 1.75
C ALA A 46 20.02 1.43 2.30
N GLN A 47 21.19 0.89 1.95
CA GLN A 47 22.48 1.44 2.41
C GLN A 47 22.72 2.89 1.93
N SER A 48 22.43 3.19 0.67
CA SER A 48 22.57 4.56 0.13
C SER A 48 21.55 5.53 0.71
N THR A 49 20.32 5.08 0.95
CA THR A 49 19.27 5.87 1.61
C THR A 49 19.64 6.13 3.07
N PHE A 50 20.11 5.12 3.81
CA PHE A 50 20.55 5.26 5.19
C PHE A 50 21.67 6.29 5.32
N ARG A 51 22.67 6.24 4.42
CA ARG A 51 23.75 7.24 4.37
C ARG A 51 23.21 8.65 4.16
N SER A 52 22.26 8.81 3.25
CA SER A 52 21.64 10.12 2.99
C SER A 52 20.89 10.65 4.23
N VAL A 53 20.21 9.77 4.98
CA VAL A 53 19.56 10.14 6.24
C VAL A 53 20.59 10.54 7.30
N MET A 54 21.64 9.73 7.49
CA MET A 54 22.71 10.02 8.45
C MET A 54 23.42 11.35 8.13
N ASP A 55 23.69 11.62 6.85
CA ASP A 55 24.30 12.89 6.41
C ASP A 55 23.39 14.08 6.70
N ALA A 56 22.07 13.93 6.52
CA ALA A 56 21.08 14.98 6.83
C ALA A 56 20.99 15.25 8.33
N MET A 57 20.99 14.20 9.15
CA MET A 57 20.94 14.31 10.62
C MET A 57 22.23 14.89 11.20
N ALA A 58 23.40 14.48 10.67
CA ALA A 58 24.69 15.01 11.10
C ALA A 58 24.93 16.46 10.68
N ARG A 59 24.23 16.95 9.65
CA ARG A 59 24.37 18.31 9.11
C ARG A 59 23.00 18.96 8.92
N PRO A 60 22.33 19.34 10.03
CA PRO A 60 21.00 19.97 9.97
C PRO A 60 20.97 21.17 9.02
N GLY A 61 19.90 21.29 8.24
CA GLY A 61 19.74 22.33 7.21
C GLY A 61 20.37 22.00 5.85
N SER A 62 21.11 20.89 5.73
CA SER A 62 21.57 20.40 4.42
C SER A 62 20.48 19.60 3.70
N VAL A 63 20.37 19.78 2.39
CA VAL A 63 19.47 18.97 1.54
C VAL A 63 20.24 17.77 1.02
N GLN A 64 19.81 16.57 1.43
CA GLN A 64 20.37 15.31 0.93
C GLN A 64 19.46 14.68 -0.11
N ARG A 65 20.04 14.08 -1.15
CA ARG A 65 19.30 13.43 -2.23
C ARG A 65 19.20 11.93 -2.00
N VAL A 66 17.98 11.42 -1.82
CA VAL A 66 17.70 9.98 -1.89
C VAL A 66 17.68 9.56 -3.36
N ALA A 67 18.72 8.84 -3.80
CA ALA A 67 18.86 8.41 -5.19
C ALA A 67 18.11 7.11 -5.53
N ALA A 68 17.79 6.31 -4.51
CA ALA A 68 17.10 5.04 -4.67
C ALA A 68 15.69 5.23 -5.25
N SER A 69 15.34 4.40 -6.24
CA SER A 69 13.99 4.35 -6.80
C SER A 69 13.15 3.32 -6.05
N VAL A 70 11.95 3.72 -5.68
CA VAL A 70 10.98 2.87 -4.97
C VAL A 70 9.59 3.08 -5.57
N GLY A 71 8.81 2.02 -5.70
CA GLY A 71 7.37 2.11 -5.93
C GLY A 71 6.69 2.57 -4.64
N THR A 72 5.63 3.38 -4.76
CA THR A 72 4.98 3.96 -3.59
C THR A 72 3.48 4.06 -3.82
N PRO A 73 2.64 3.81 -2.79
CA PRO A 73 1.21 4.04 -2.87
C PRO A 73 0.90 5.53 -3.08
N ALA A 74 -0.30 5.83 -3.58
CA ALA A 74 -0.75 7.20 -3.71
C ALA A 74 -0.71 7.92 -2.34
N GLY A 75 -0.38 9.20 -2.35
CA GLY A 75 -0.25 10.02 -1.12
C GLY A 75 1.11 9.92 -0.43
N LEU A 76 1.87 8.82 -0.58
CA LEU A 76 3.20 8.70 0.02
C LEU A 76 4.28 9.23 -0.92
N MET A 77 5.14 10.12 -0.42
CA MET A 77 6.27 10.64 -1.18
C MET A 77 7.32 9.54 -1.38
N ARG A 78 7.95 9.49 -2.57
CA ARG A 78 9.00 8.49 -2.87
C ARG A 78 10.18 8.54 -1.89
N GLY A 79 10.58 9.73 -1.45
CA GLY A 79 11.64 9.88 -0.45
C GLY A 79 11.25 9.28 0.91
N ALA A 80 10.04 9.56 1.38
CA ALA A 80 9.49 8.98 2.61
C ALA A 80 9.36 7.46 2.51
N ALA A 81 8.89 6.94 1.37
CA ALA A 81 8.82 5.51 1.10
C ALA A 81 10.20 4.84 1.15
N ALA A 82 11.23 5.45 0.55
CA ALA A 82 12.59 4.93 0.58
C ALA A 82 13.15 4.92 2.02
N ILE A 83 12.90 5.98 2.79
CA ILE A 83 13.28 6.05 4.21
C ILE A 83 12.56 4.96 5.02
N ALA A 84 11.25 4.78 4.79
CA ALA A 84 10.46 3.74 5.44
C ALA A 84 11.02 2.32 5.17
N LEU A 85 11.34 1.98 3.92
CA LEU A 85 11.95 0.67 3.60
C LEU A 85 13.38 0.48 4.13
N THR A 86 14.01 1.57 4.56
CA THR A 86 15.38 1.55 5.09
C THR A 86 15.39 1.46 6.60
N LEU A 87 14.47 2.14 7.28
CA LEU A 87 14.48 2.32 8.73
C LEU A 87 13.39 1.55 9.45
N PHE A 88 12.28 1.23 8.78
CA PHE A 88 11.16 0.58 9.46
C PHE A 88 11.33 -0.93 9.40
N ASP A 89 10.98 -1.57 10.50
CA ASP A 89 10.87 -3.01 10.61
C ASP A 89 9.72 -3.39 11.57
N HIS A 90 9.63 -4.68 11.92
CA HIS A 90 8.62 -5.21 12.82
C HIS A 90 8.62 -4.64 14.25
N ASP A 91 9.74 -4.08 14.70
CA ASP A 91 9.93 -3.51 16.04
C ASP A 91 9.74 -1.99 16.06
N THR A 92 9.37 -1.38 14.92
CA THR A 92 9.12 0.06 14.81
C THR A 92 7.63 0.35 14.56
N PRO A 93 6.80 0.53 15.61
CA PRO A 93 5.42 0.98 15.45
C PRO A 93 5.32 2.32 14.72
N ILE A 94 4.41 2.38 13.74
CA ILE A 94 4.22 3.54 12.87
C ILE A 94 2.85 4.16 13.11
N TRP A 95 2.83 5.45 13.41
CA TRP A 95 1.59 6.22 13.44
C TRP A 95 1.37 6.94 12.11
N LEU A 96 0.14 6.96 11.63
CA LEU A 96 -0.28 7.65 10.40
C LEU A 96 -1.27 8.74 10.76
N ASP A 97 -1.08 9.95 10.25
CA ASP A 97 -2.08 11.00 10.40
C ASP A 97 -3.37 10.71 9.62
N ALA A 98 -4.37 11.57 9.77
CA ALA A 98 -5.65 11.42 9.08
C ALA A 98 -5.50 11.37 7.55
N ALA A 99 -4.58 12.16 6.98
CA ALA A 99 -4.34 12.20 5.53
C ALA A 99 -3.71 10.89 5.01
N MET A 100 -2.73 10.34 5.73
CA MET A 100 -2.05 9.08 5.38
C MET A 100 -2.95 7.86 5.62
N SER A 101 -3.71 7.85 6.72
CA SER A 101 -4.63 6.75 7.04
C SER A 101 -5.86 6.70 6.14
N ALA A 102 -6.26 7.83 5.53
CA ALA A 102 -7.32 7.88 4.52
C ALA A 102 -7.02 7.06 3.26
N THR A 103 -5.74 6.70 3.02
CA THR A 103 -5.33 5.81 1.92
C THR A 103 -4.90 4.45 2.48
N PRO A 104 -5.78 3.41 2.46
CA PRO A 104 -5.49 2.11 3.06
C PRO A 104 -4.23 1.42 2.50
N ASP A 105 -3.85 1.75 1.27
CA ASP A 105 -2.68 1.19 0.62
C ASP A 105 -1.36 1.64 1.25
N VAL A 106 -1.32 2.80 1.94
CA VAL A 106 -0.13 3.21 2.71
C VAL A 106 0.17 2.20 3.82
N ALA A 107 -0.83 1.93 4.68
CA ALA A 107 -0.68 0.96 5.76
C ALA A 107 -0.40 -0.45 5.23
N ARG A 108 -1.10 -0.88 4.17
CA ARG A 108 -0.89 -2.20 3.55
C ARG A 108 0.52 -2.33 2.98
N TRP A 109 1.04 -1.29 2.32
CA TRP A 109 2.37 -1.28 1.73
C TRP A 109 3.48 -1.32 2.78
N LEU A 110 3.35 -0.54 3.86
CA LEU A 110 4.28 -0.56 4.99
C LEU A 110 4.34 -1.94 5.65
N LYS A 111 3.16 -2.53 5.93
CA LYS A 111 3.08 -3.88 6.49
C LYS A 111 3.69 -4.93 5.57
N PHE A 112 3.50 -4.81 4.26
CA PHE A 112 4.01 -5.80 3.31
C PHE A 112 5.54 -5.73 3.12
N HIS A 113 6.10 -4.53 2.97
CA HIS A 113 7.53 -4.38 2.66
C HIS A 113 8.44 -4.26 3.88
N ALA A 114 7.94 -3.71 4.99
CA ALA A 114 8.71 -3.46 6.20
C ALA A 114 8.23 -4.30 7.40
N SER A 115 7.10 -5.00 7.31
CA SER A 115 6.48 -5.68 8.47
C SER A 115 6.15 -4.75 9.65
N ALA A 116 6.17 -3.43 9.43
CA ALA A 116 6.01 -2.44 10.48
C ALA A 116 4.56 -2.38 10.98
N PRO A 117 4.32 -2.49 12.30
CA PRO A 117 2.97 -2.41 12.85
C PRO A 117 2.46 -0.97 12.77
N VAL A 118 1.25 -0.77 12.25
CA VAL A 118 0.59 0.54 12.27
C VAL A 118 -0.24 0.67 13.55
N VAL A 119 -0.06 1.75 14.29
CA VAL A 119 -0.71 2.02 15.59
C VAL A 119 -1.58 3.27 15.52
N GLU A 120 -2.67 3.28 16.29
CA GLU A 120 -3.58 4.44 16.40
C GLU A 120 -3.07 5.46 17.43
N ASP A 121 -2.42 4.98 18.48
CA ASP A 121 -1.87 5.79 19.55
C ASP A 121 -0.47 6.29 19.17
N SER A 122 -0.33 7.62 19.03
CA SER A 122 0.93 8.27 18.68
C SER A 122 1.98 8.18 19.79
N SER A 123 1.57 7.98 21.04
CA SER A 123 2.47 7.98 22.19
C SER A 123 3.36 6.73 22.27
N ILE A 124 3.02 5.70 21.51
CA ILE A 124 3.78 4.44 21.42
C ILE A 124 4.47 4.25 20.06
N ALA A 125 4.42 5.27 19.19
CA ALA A 125 4.97 5.18 17.85
C ALA A 125 6.47 5.51 17.82
N SER A 126 7.26 4.68 17.11
CA SER A 126 8.66 4.98 16.82
C SER A 126 8.82 5.95 15.65
N PHE A 127 7.89 5.91 14.69
CA PHE A 127 7.85 6.86 13.58
C PHE A 127 6.43 7.35 13.33
N ALA A 128 6.32 8.60 12.88
CA ALA A 128 5.06 9.21 12.45
C ALA A 128 5.17 9.60 10.97
N LEU A 129 4.21 9.18 10.14
CA LEU A 129 4.07 9.66 8.77
C LEU A 129 2.95 10.70 8.70
N ILE A 130 3.33 11.91 8.32
CA ILE A 130 2.45 13.10 8.27
C ILE A 130 2.22 13.46 6.81
N GLY A 131 0.97 13.35 6.35
CA GLY A 131 0.53 13.80 5.03
C GLY A 131 0.00 15.23 5.01
N ASP A 132 -0.46 15.73 6.16
CA ASP A 132 -0.97 17.09 6.32
C ASP A 132 -0.31 17.79 7.52
N ALA A 133 0.79 18.48 7.24
CA ALA A 133 1.55 19.21 8.26
C ALA A 133 0.75 20.33 8.93
N ALA A 134 -0.30 20.86 8.29
CA ALA A 134 -1.13 21.92 8.89
C ALA A 134 -2.00 21.39 10.04
N ASN A 135 -2.30 20.08 10.04
CA ASN A 135 -3.08 19.39 11.05
C ASN A 135 -2.22 18.46 11.93
N LEU A 136 -0.90 18.71 12.00
CA LEU A 136 0.00 17.97 12.87
C LEU A 136 -0.45 18.08 14.34
N PRO A 137 -0.61 16.96 15.07
CA PRO A 137 -0.89 16.99 16.50
C PRO A 137 0.22 17.73 17.28
N ALA A 138 -0.07 18.12 18.52
CA ALA A 138 0.97 18.61 19.41
C ALA A 138 2.10 17.56 19.51
N LEU A 139 3.35 17.99 19.39
CA LEU A 139 4.50 17.07 19.44
C LEU A 139 4.58 16.30 20.77
N GLU A 140 3.94 16.83 21.82
CA GLU A 140 3.80 16.22 23.14
C GLU A 140 2.98 14.92 23.16
N CYS A 141 2.23 14.64 22.10
CA CYS A 141 1.50 13.39 21.95
C CYS A 141 2.37 12.21 21.46
N PHE A 142 3.63 12.46 21.08
CA PHE A 142 4.58 11.42 20.65
C PHE A 142 5.55 11.05 21.77
N ALA A 143 6.19 9.90 21.66
CA ALA A 143 7.22 9.47 22.60
C ALA A 143 8.44 10.42 22.58
N PHE A 144 8.80 10.96 23.74
CA PHE A 144 10.03 11.74 23.95
C PHE A 144 11.18 10.93 24.56
N GLY A 145 10.94 9.65 24.83
CA GLY A 145 11.81 8.84 25.66
C GLY A 145 11.82 9.25 27.12
N SER A 146 12.82 8.75 27.81
CA SER A 146 13.07 9.02 29.23
C SER A 146 14.47 9.59 29.42
N GLY A 147 14.77 10.10 30.61
CA GLY A 147 16.12 10.58 30.90
C GLY A 147 17.19 9.50 30.78
N GLU A 148 16.84 8.23 31.05
CA GLU A 148 17.75 7.08 30.93
C GLU A 148 17.80 6.52 29.50
N TYR A 149 16.67 6.58 28.78
CA TYR A 149 16.53 6.09 27.40
C TYR A 149 15.90 7.19 26.53
N PRO A 150 16.68 8.21 26.12
CA PRO A 150 16.17 9.33 25.32
C PRO A 150 15.88 8.93 23.86
N ASP A 151 16.31 7.74 23.46
CA ASP A 151 16.11 7.14 22.13
C ASP A 151 14.80 6.35 21.99
N ARG A 152 14.05 6.14 23.09
CA ARG A 152 12.85 5.30 23.13
C ARG A 152 11.54 6.05 23.05
#